data_AF-A0A7J7QRU6-F1
#
_entry.id   AF-A0A7J7QRU6-F1
#
_cell.length_a   1.000
_cell.length_b   1.000
_cell.length_c   1.000
_cell.angle_alpha   90.00
_cell.angle_beta   90.00
_cell.angle_gamma   90.00
#
_symmetry.space_group_name_H-M   'P 1'
#
loop_
_entity.id
_entity.type
_entity.pdbx_description
1 polymer ?
#
loop_
_entity_poly.entity_id
_entity_poly.type
_entity_poly.pdbx_seq_one_letter_code
_entity_poly.pdbx_strand_id
1 'polypeptide(L)'
;MQTVAYDGSSFAGFQYQTPKVRTVQGELERAAARVLLPAGRVVGASRTDGGAHATGQVAHLDVTGAADSIQPASLMMYLNGVLPDDVKVQQLQVAPAGT
;
A
#
# COMPACT_ATOMS: atom_id res chain seq x y z
N MET A 1 -5.78 -5.26 -5.55
CA MET A 1 -6.40 -5.04 -4.22
C MET A 1 -5.53 -5.66 -3.14
N GLN A 2 -5.35 -4.97 -2.02
CA GLN A 2 -4.53 -5.39 -0.90
C GLN A 2 -5.22 -5.15 0.44
N THR A 3 -4.93 -6.01 1.41
CA THR A 3 -5.27 -5.82 2.82
C THR A 3 -4.01 -5.45 3.58
N VAL A 4 -4.02 -4.31 4.25
CA VAL A 4 -2.87 -3.72 4.92
C VAL A 4 -3.12 -3.62 6.42
N ALA A 5 -2.15 -4.08 7.21
CA ALA A 5 -2.07 -3.81 8.63
C ALA A 5 -0.98 -2.78 8.90
N TYR A 6 -1.21 -1.90 9.87
CA TYR A 6 -0.22 -0.92 10.30
C TYR A 6 -0.39 -0.48 11.75
N ASP A 7 0.75 -0.18 12.38
CA ASP A 7 0.81 0.57 13.63
C ASP A 7 0.81 2.06 13.30
N GLY A 8 -0.28 2.75 13.62
CA GLY A 8 -0.49 4.16 13.33
C GLY A 8 0.35 5.14 14.13
N SER A 9 1.04 4.69 15.18
CA SER A 9 1.66 5.56 16.19
C SER A 9 2.60 6.61 15.61
N SER A 10 3.28 6.27 14.50
CA SER A 10 4.25 7.15 13.82
C SER A 10 3.73 7.73 12.49
N PHE A 11 2.42 7.70 12.26
CA PHE A 11 1.78 8.18 11.04
C PHE A 11 0.80 9.32 11.32
N ALA A 12 0.78 10.32 10.43
CA ALA A 12 -0.23 11.39 10.43
C ALA A 12 -1.55 10.97 9.76
N GLY A 13 -1.87 9.67 9.83
CA GLY A 13 -3.04 9.04 9.23
C GLY A 13 -2.72 8.31 7.93
N PHE A 14 -3.79 7.79 7.29
CA PHE A 14 -3.64 7.02 6.06
C PHE A 14 -3.26 7.90 4.86
N GLN A 15 -4.00 8.97 4.62
CA GLN A 15 -3.94 9.72 3.36
C GLN A 15 -2.65 10.52 3.23
N TYR A 16 -2.03 10.49 2.04
CA TYR A 16 -0.88 11.33 1.71
C TYR A 16 -1.21 12.82 1.82
N GLN A 17 -0.26 13.60 2.35
CA GLN A 17 -0.41 15.04 2.55
C GLN A 17 0.72 15.82 1.88
N THR A 18 1.95 15.66 2.39
CA THR A 18 3.15 16.34 1.88
C THR A 18 4.39 15.45 2.06
N PRO A 19 5.50 15.71 1.34
CA PRO A 19 6.69 14.86 1.42
C PRO A 19 7.34 14.78 2.80
N LYS A 20 7.11 15.77 3.68
CA LYS A 20 7.69 15.81 5.04
C LYS A 20 6.85 15.06 6.06
N VAL A 21 5.62 14.69 5.71
CA VAL A 21 4.66 14.06 6.62
C VAL A 21 4.59 12.58 6.27
N ARG A 22 4.88 11.73 7.26
CA ARG A 22 4.81 10.29 7.10
C ARG A 22 3.36 9.82 7.20
N THR A 23 2.88 9.15 6.15
CA THR A 23 1.51 8.61 6.05
C THR A 23 1.57 7.18 5.52
N VAL A 24 0.53 6.39 5.80
CA VAL A 24 0.49 4.98 5.35
C VAL A 24 0.44 4.91 3.82
N GLN A 25 -0.38 5.75 3.17
CA GLN A 25 -0.42 5.85 1.71
C GLN A 25 0.96 6.17 1.13
N GLY A 26 1.69 7.11 1.73
CA GLY A 26 3.03 7.49 1.27
C GLY A 26 4.03 6.34 1.36
N GLU A 27 4.01 5.55 2.42
CA GLU A 27 4.87 4.36 2.55
C GLU A 27 4.50 3.26 1.55
N LEU A 28 3.20 3.02 1.32
CA LEU A 28 2.73 2.05 0.34
C LEU A 28 3.13 2.47 -1.09
N GLU A 29 2.99 3.74 -1.45
CA GLU A 29 3.40 4.27 -2.75
C GLU A 29 4.93 4.25 -2.91
N ARG A 30 5.69 4.59 -1.87
CA ARG A 30 7.16 4.47 -1.86
C ARG A 30 7.61 3.03 -2.09
N ALA A 31 6.97 2.07 -1.41
CA ALA A 31 7.25 0.66 -1.58
C ALA A 31 6.92 0.21 -3.01
N ALA A 32 5.73 0.55 -3.51
CA ALA A 32 5.30 0.22 -4.87
C ALA A 32 6.28 0.78 -5.92
N ALA A 33 6.70 2.03 -5.81
CA ALA A 33 7.66 2.65 -6.74
C ALA A 33 9.05 1.99 -6.73
N ARG A 34 9.43 1.28 -5.66
CA ARG A 34 10.68 0.52 -5.60
C ARG A 34 10.59 -0.83 -6.29
N VAL A 35 9.42 -1.44 -6.32
CA VAL A 35 9.23 -2.82 -6.82
C VAL A 35 8.49 -2.88 -8.16
N LEU A 36 7.79 -1.81 -8.53
CA LEU A 36 7.00 -1.67 -9.76
C LEU A 36 7.48 -0.44 -10.54
N LEU A 37 7.56 -0.58 -11.86
CA LEU A 37 7.90 0.49 -12.80
C LEU A 37 6.97 0.40 -14.02
N PRO A 38 6.00 1.32 -14.20
CA PRO A 38 5.63 2.41 -13.29
C PRO A 38 4.80 1.92 -12.08
N ALA A 39 4.78 2.69 -10.99
CA ALA A 39 3.86 2.49 -9.87
C ALA A 39 2.74 3.54 -9.89
N GLY A 40 1.51 3.08 -9.68
CA GLY A 40 0.33 3.94 -9.56
C GLY A 40 0.13 4.52 -8.15
N ARG A 41 -0.92 5.33 -8.02
CA ARG A 41 -1.36 5.90 -6.73
C ARG A 41 -2.09 4.82 -5.92
N VAL A 42 -1.91 4.85 -4.60
CA VAL A 42 -2.66 3.98 -3.69
C VAL A 42 -3.95 4.67 -3.25
N VAL A 43 -5.06 3.95 -3.36
CA VAL A 43 -6.40 4.39 -2.94
C VAL A 43 -6.88 3.45 -1.83
N GLY A 44 -7.07 3.99 -0.63
CA GLY A 44 -7.64 3.26 0.50
C GLY A 44 -9.17 3.25 0.47
N ALA A 45 -9.76 2.19 1.01
CA ALA A 45 -11.21 2.07 1.16
C ALA A 45 -11.79 3.06 2.19
N SER A 46 -10.95 3.54 3.11
CA SER A 46 -11.31 4.54 4.11
C SER A 46 -10.12 5.44 4.43
N ARG A 47 -10.37 6.50 5.20
CA ARG A 47 -9.33 7.32 5.81
C ARG A 47 -9.23 7.00 7.30
N THR A 48 -8.03 7.11 7.85
CA THR A 48 -7.79 7.05 9.29
C THR A 48 -7.03 8.30 9.72
N ASP A 49 -7.31 8.76 10.94
CA ASP A 49 -6.65 9.91 11.56
C ASP A 49 -5.23 9.55 12.05
N GLY A 50 -4.45 10.57 12.42
CA GLY A 50 -3.11 10.39 12.98
C GLY A 50 -3.12 9.51 14.23
N GLY A 51 -2.17 8.58 14.31
CA GLY A 51 -2.07 7.62 15.42
C GLY A 51 -3.00 6.39 15.32
N ALA A 52 -4.01 6.39 14.44
CA ALA A 52 -4.95 5.27 14.35
C ALA A 52 -4.30 4.01 13.74
N HIS A 53 -4.55 2.85 14.33
CA HIS A 53 -4.05 1.56 13.83
C HIS A 53 -5.08 0.89 12.92
N ALA A 54 -4.62 -0.03 12.07
CA ALA A 54 -5.51 -0.93 11.33
C ALA A 54 -4.93 -2.34 11.25
N THR A 55 -5.81 -3.34 11.34
CA THR A 55 -5.47 -4.75 11.11
C THR A 55 -5.88 -5.23 9.73
N GLY A 56 -6.67 -4.45 8.98
CA GLY A 56 -7.26 -4.90 7.72
C GLY A 56 -7.73 -3.76 6.82
N GLN A 57 -6.94 -2.68 6.71
CA GLN A 57 -7.26 -1.59 5.80
C GLN A 57 -7.18 -2.07 4.36
N VAL A 58 -8.29 -2.02 3.64
CA VAL A 58 -8.31 -2.37 2.22
C VAL A 58 -7.80 -1.18 1.40
N ALA A 59 -6.95 -1.47 0.41
CA ALA A 59 -6.50 -0.49 -0.57
C ALA A 59 -6.35 -1.14 -1.96
N HIS A 60 -6.23 -0.32 -3.00
CA HIS A 60 -5.82 -0.76 -4.33
C HIS A 60 -4.84 0.24 -4.94
N LEU A 61 -4.07 -0.24 -5.91
CA LEU A 61 -3.35 0.59 -6.86
C LEU A 61 -3.51 -0.05 -8.23
N ASP A 62 -3.51 0.80 -9.25
CA ASP A 62 -3.46 0.34 -10.63
C ASP A 62 -2.01 0.10 -11.05
N VAL A 63 -1.81 -0.97 -11.80
CA VAL A 63 -0.51 -1.39 -12.33
C VAL A 63 -0.60 -1.52 -13.83
N THR A 64 0.53 -1.33 -14.53
CA THR A 64 0.59 -1.51 -15.98
C THR A 64 1.91 -2.19 -16.38
N GLY A 65 1.91 -2.83 -17.54
CA GLY A 65 3.13 -3.35 -18.17
C GLY A 65 3.67 -4.60 -17.46
N ALA A 66 4.98 -4.65 -17.19
CA ALA A 66 5.62 -5.83 -16.60
C ALA A 66 5.02 -6.23 -15.24
N ALA A 67 4.47 -5.26 -14.51
CA ALA A 67 3.79 -5.48 -13.24
C ALA A 67 2.59 -6.45 -13.35
N ASP A 68 1.90 -6.47 -14.50
CA ASP A 68 0.75 -7.37 -14.73
C ASP A 68 1.14 -8.84 -14.76
N SER A 69 2.42 -9.14 -15.00
CA SER A 69 2.93 -10.52 -15.05
C SER A 69 3.41 -11.04 -13.68
N ILE A 70 3.50 -10.19 -12.66
CA ILE A 70 4.00 -10.56 -11.34
C ILE A 70 2.90 -11.28 -10.57
N GLN A 71 3.19 -12.49 -10.10
CA GLN A 71 2.27 -13.24 -9.25
C GLN A 71 2.00 -12.49 -7.94
N PRO A 72 0.74 -12.43 -7.45
CA PRO A 72 0.41 -11.67 -6.24
C PRO A 72 1.24 -12.06 -5.01
N ALA A 73 1.55 -13.35 -4.83
CA ALA A 73 2.40 -13.79 -3.73
C ALA A 73 3.81 -13.20 -3.81
N SER A 74 4.42 -13.17 -5.00
CA SER A 74 5.75 -12.58 -5.22
C SER A 74 5.72 -11.07 -5.00
N LEU A 75 4.71 -10.37 -5.51
CA LEU A 75 4.59 -8.93 -5.32
C LEU A 75 4.40 -8.57 -3.84
N MET A 76 3.59 -9.34 -3.12
CA MET A 76 3.43 -9.18 -1.67
C MET A 76 4.76 -9.36 -0.92
N MET A 77 5.55 -10.36 -1.29
CA MET A 77 6.89 -10.57 -0.73
C MET A 77 7.82 -9.38 -1.00
N TYR A 78 7.84 -8.87 -2.23
CA TYR A 78 8.67 -7.71 -2.59
C TYR A 78 8.26 -6.45 -1.85
N LEU A 79 6.96 -6.15 -1.78
CA LEU A 79 6.43 -5.01 -1.03
C LEU A 79 6.80 -5.09 0.45
N ASN A 80 6.53 -6.22 1.10
CA ASN A 80 6.84 -6.42 2.51
C ASN A 80 8.35 -6.42 2.82
N GLY A 81 9.21 -6.65 1.81
CA GLY A 81 10.66 -6.57 1.94
C GLY A 81 11.20 -5.14 1.92
N VAL A 82 10.43 -4.14 1.45
CA VAL A 82 10.84 -2.73 1.39
C VAL A 82 9.98 -1.80 2.25
N LEU A 83 8.82 -2.27 2.70
CA LEU A 83 7.98 -1.60 3.68
C LEU A 83 8.69 -1.56 5.05
N PRO A 84 8.45 -0.49 5.84
CA PRO A 84 8.90 -0.44 7.22
C PRO A 84 8.15 -1.49 8.07
N ASP A 85 8.69 -1.83 9.24
CA ASP A 85 8.14 -2.90 10.09
C ASP A 85 6.73 -2.59 10.64
N ASP A 86 6.36 -1.31 10.69
CA ASP A 86 5.06 -0.83 11.15
C ASP A 86 3.98 -0.83 10.04
N VAL A 87 4.27 -1.35 8.84
CA VAL A 87 3.30 -1.55 7.75
C VAL A 87 3.50 -2.92 7.10
N LYS A 88 2.43 -3.71 6.98
CA LYS A 88 2.45 -5.01 6.29
C LYS A 88 1.28 -5.18 5.34
N VAL A 89 1.57 -5.68 4.14
CA VAL A 89 0.57 -6.26 3.23
C VAL A 89 0.31 -7.68 3.69
N GLN A 90 -0.90 -7.95 4.15
CA GLN A 90 -1.32 -9.27 4.64
C GLN A 90 -1.89 -10.15 3.53
N GLN A 91 -2.57 -9.52 2.57
CA GLN A 91 -3.19 -10.18 1.44
C GLN A 91 -3.05 -9.29 0.20
N LEU A 92 -2.86 -9.92 -0.96
CA LEU A 92 -2.80 -9.25 -2.25
C LEU A 92 -3.49 -10.11 -3.30
N GLN A 93 -4.36 -9.50 -4.10
CA GLN A 93 -5.04 -10.14 -5.21
C GLN A 93 -5.28 -9.16 -6.36
N VAL A 94 -5.39 -9.69 -7.56
CA VAL A 94 -5.88 -8.92 -8.72
C VAL A 94 -7.33 -8.50 -8.41
N ALA A 95 -7.63 -7.21 -8.56
CA ALA A 95 -9.00 -6.74 -8.42
C ALA A 95 -9.82 -7.19 -9.63
N PRO A 96 -11.12 -7.49 -9.48
CA PRO A 96 -12.01 -7.64 -10.63
C PRO A 96 -11.93 -6.39 -11.53
N ALA A 97 -12.09 -6.58 -12.83
CA ALA A 97 -12.26 -5.44 -13.74
C ALA A 97 -13.43 -4.58 -13.25
N GLY A 98 -13.21 -3.27 -13.11
CA GLY A 98 -14.30 -2.34 -12.82
C GLY A 98 -15.34 -2.38 -13.93
N THR A 99 -16.62 -2.46 -13.57
CA THR A 99 -17.75 -2.26 -14.49
C THR A 99 -17.86 -0.82 -14.94
#